data_AF-A0A642UWR0-F1
#
_entry.id   AF-A0A642UWR0-F1
#
_cell.length_a   1.000
_cell.length_b   1.000
_cell.length_c   1.000
_cell.angle_alpha   90.00
_cell.angle_beta   90.00
_cell.angle_gamma   90.00
#
_symmetry.space_group_name_H-M   'P 1'
#
loop_
_entity.id
_entity.type
_entity.pdbx_description
1 polymer ?
#
loop_
_entity_poly.entity_id
_entity_poly.type
_entity_poly.pdbx_seq_one_letter_code
_entity_poly.pdbx_strand_id
1 'polypeptide(L)'
;MIRRGVGRYRIGCKRWYSNEEGYMKRRLEQLAEEARPLKDDSKAGPNLDVLEGKARLYQKEIGNTTMPSYAPRQSRQIAESPTWEGDVSGPDQVVRDKVEKIVRQPKKEVKMSPSQRFATAREKTLDYKIDKESEGPSFRELYGERFSLGGGTSTLASIDSLASQKIEDAIAQGKFKDLPRGQKLEFPQNEAPWVDQTEYFLNQMIKKQGAAPPWIEKQGQVNFDIDQFRKNLVQRWVDHVSTKTGHVKGLDHRIKQALSVSPSEWEKQSKTFHEVSIGNLNSAIRGYNLQAPASARKGYLDLRQELDNAYRIAKDRIPKAIQNHVNPPQPVAQKRHHTAKHMYQEDPSNYYGFVDLCKDLLKRKK
;
A
#
# COMPACT_ATOMS: atom_id res chain seq x y z
N MET A 1 -30.60 77.87 39.86
CA MET A 1 -29.41 77.32 39.17
C MET A 1 -29.17 75.90 39.66
N ILE A 2 -29.33 74.92 38.78
CA ILE A 2 -29.14 73.49 39.03
C ILE A 2 -27.71 73.13 38.58
N ARG A 3 -27.12 72.09 39.22
CA ARG A 3 -25.97 71.23 38.82
C ARG A 3 -24.73 71.44 39.71
N ARG A 4 -24.02 70.43 40.23
CA ARG A 4 -24.04 68.96 40.08
C ARG A 4 -23.20 68.36 41.22
N GLY A 5 -23.74 67.41 41.97
CA GLY A 5 -22.99 66.43 42.74
C GLY A 5 -23.45 65.04 42.29
N VAL A 6 -22.66 64.37 41.45
CA VAL A 6 -23.02 63.05 40.93
C VAL A 6 -22.25 61.99 41.71
N GLY A 7 -22.95 61.34 42.65
CA GLY A 7 -22.52 60.08 43.25
C GLY A 7 -22.49 58.98 42.19
N ARG A 8 -21.42 58.18 42.21
CA ARG A 8 -21.28 57.01 41.34
C ARG A 8 -22.20 55.90 41.84
N TYR A 9 -23.28 55.61 41.12
CA TYR A 9 -24.02 54.36 41.28
C TYR A 9 -23.28 53.25 40.53
N ARG A 10 -22.87 52.22 41.28
CA ARG A 10 -22.45 50.93 40.73
C ARG A 10 -23.71 50.19 40.28
N ILE A 11 -24.01 50.21 38.98
CA ILE A 11 -25.04 49.36 38.39
C ILE A 11 -24.39 48.01 38.13
N GLY A 12 -24.62 47.05 39.02
CA GLY A 12 -24.32 45.65 38.76
C GLY A 12 -25.30 45.11 37.73
N CYS A 13 -24.85 44.92 36.50
CA CYS A 13 -25.59 44.15 35.50
C CYS A 13 -25.54 42.67 35.89
N LYS A 14 -26.55 42.20 36.64
CA LYS A 14 -26.85 40.76 36.71
C LYS A 14 -27.40 40.34 35.35
N ARG A 15 -26.59 39.59 34.61
CA ARG A 15 -26.94 38.95 33.34
C ARG A 15 -27.92 37.82 33.64
N TRP A 16 -29.20 38.04 33.32
CA TRP A 16 -30.22 36.99 33.33
C TRP A 16 -30.13 36.25 31.99
N TYR A 17 -29.46 35.10 31.97
CA TYR A 17 -29.60 34.11 30.90
C TYR A 17 -29.52 32.73 31.52
N SER A 18 -30.66 32.24 31.99
CA SER A 18 -30.84 30.83 32.33
C SER A 18 -32.34 30.57 32.50
N ASN A 19 -33.05 30.55 31.37
CA ASN A 19 -34.33 29.84 31.21
C ASN A 19 -34.77 29.67 29.74
N GLU A 20 -33.99 30.12 28.74
CA GLU A 20 -34.35 30.02 27.32
C GLU A 20 -34.05 28.66 26.65
N GLU A 21 -33.31 27.77 27.30
CA GLU A 21 -32.96 26.45 26.74
C GLU A 21 -34.19 25.57 26.42
N GLY A 22 -35.36 25.91 26.96
CA GLY A 22 -36.63 25.22 26.69
C GLY A 22 -37.65 25.99 25.86
N TYR A 23 -37.48 27.29 25.61
CA TYR A 23 -38.48 28.07 24.84
C TYR A 23 -38.32 27.82 23.34
N MET A 24 -37.09 27.92 22.83
CA MET A 24 -36.76 27.60 21.43
C MET A 24 -37.09 26.14 21.11
N LYS A 25 -36.82 25.22 22.04
CA LYS A 25 -37.13 23.81 21.87
C LYS A 25 -38.64 23.56 21.77
N ARG A 26 -39.44 24.16 22.68
CA ARG A 26 -40.90 24.10 22.64
C ARG A 26 -41.48 24.79 21.39
N ARG A 27 -40.89 25.90 20.95
CA ARG A 27 -41.30 26.63 19.74
C ARG A 27 -41.01 25.83 18.48
N LEU A 28 -39.85 25.16 18.41
CA LEU A 28 -39.48 24.27 17.32
C LEU A 28 -40.35 23.01 17.30
N GLU A 29 -40.70 22.48 18.48
CA GLU A 29 -41.59 21.32 18.62
C GLU A 29 -43.03 21.69 18.24
N GLN A 30 -43.53 22.87 18.63
CA GLN A 30 -44.81 23.42 18.16
C GLN A 30 -44.81 23.64 16.64
N LEU A 31 -43.76 24.25 16.09
CA LEU A 31 -43.63 24.43 14.63
C LEU A 31 -43.56 23.10 13.90
N ALA A 32 -42.95 22.07 14.50
CA ALA A 32 -42.91 20.73 13.94
C ALA A 32 -44.27 20.01 14.05
N GLU A 33 -45.04 20.24 15.10
CA GLU A 33 -46.42 19.72 15.25
C GLU A 33 -47.39 20.43 14.30
N GLU A 34 -47.27 21.76 14.14
CA GLU A 34 -48.08 22.56 13.21
C GLU A 34 -47.74 22.30 11.74
N ALA A 35 -46.49 21.92 11.44
CA ALA A 35 -46.04 21.55 10.10
C ALA A 35 -46.36 20.09 9.71
N ARG A 36 -46.88 19.27 10.64
CA ARG A 36 -47.39 17.94 10.28
C ARG A 36 -48.67 18.12 9.48
N PRO A 37 -48.78 17.56 8.26
CA PRO A 37 -50.01 17.62 7.49
C PRO A 37 -51.14 17.00 8.30
N LEU A 38 -52.29 17.68 8.35
CA LEU A 38 -53.45 17.20 9.07
C LEU A 38 -53.90 15.89 8.40
N LYS A 39 -54.28 14.89 9.20
CA LYS A 39 -54.52 13.51 8.74
C LYS A 39 -55.54 13.38 7.60
N ASP A 40 -56.34 14.42 7.37
CA ASP A 40 -57.44 14.49 6.39
C ASP A 40 -57.20 15.50 5.23
N ASP A 41 -55.99 16.01 5.04
CA ASP A 41 -55.67 16.89 3.90
C ASP A 41 -55.47 16.09 2.60
N SER A 42 -56.48 16.09 1.72
CA SER A 42 -56.49 15.35 0.43
C SER A 42 -55.37 15.71 -0.56
N LYS A 43 -54.58 16.76 -0.27
CA LYS A 43 -53.47 17.25 -1.10
C LYS A 43 -52.09 16.96 -0.49
N ALA A 44 -52.02 16.46 0.75
CA ALA A 44 -50.78 16.00 1.35
C ALA A 44 -50.44 14.61 0.80
N GLY A 45 -49.21 14.45 0.31
CA GLY A 45 -48.70 13.12 -0.06
C GLY A 45 -48.67 12.18 1.15
N PRO A 46 -48.56 10.85 0.93
CA PRO A 46 -48.52 9.88 2.01
C PRO A 46 -47.42 10.23 3.04
N ASN A 47 -47.75 10.14 4.32
CA ASN A 47 -46.85 10.47 5.44
C ASN A 47 -45.47 9.81 5.30
N LEU A 48 -44.42 10.57 5.61
CA LEU A 48 -43.03 10.14 5.43
C LEU A 48 -42.70 8.86 6.22
N ASP A 49 -43.24 8.72 7.44
CA ASP A 49 -43.10 7.51 8.25
C ASP A 49 -43.76 6.27 7.62
N VAL A 50 -44.87 6.47 6.90
CA VAL A 50 -45.56 5.39 6.17
C VAL A 50 -44.76 5.01 4.93
N LEU A 51 -44.10 5.98 4.27
CA LEU A 51 -43.19 5.73 3.17
C LEU A 51 -41.90 5.04 3.64
N GLU A 52 -41.34 5.42 4.79
CA GLU A 52 -40.20 4.74 5.39
C GLU A 52 -40.54 3.31 5.81
N GLY A 53 -41.71 3.10 6.42
CA GLY A 53 -42.20 1.76 6.77
C GLY A 53 -42.40 0.88 5.53
N LYS A 54 -42.98 1.43 4.46
CA LYS A 54 -43.12 0.74 3.17
C LYS A 54 -41.76 0.49 2.52
N ALA A 55 -40.84 1.44 2.56
CA ALA A 55 -39.50 1.29 1.99
C ALA A 55 -38.72 0.15 2.69
N ARG A 56 -38.87 0.00 4.00
CA ARG A 56 -38.29 -1.14 4.75
C ARG A 56 -38.89 -2.48 4.35
N LEU A 57 -40.21 -2.55 4.14
CA LEU A 57 -40.88 -3.79 3.71
C LEU A 57 -40.47 -4.21 2.30
N TYR A 58 -40.29 -3.24 1.39
CA TYR A 58 -40.01 -3.51 -0.03
C TYR A 58 -38.53 -3.37 -0.42
N GLN A 59 -37.62 -3.22 0.53
CA GLN A 59 -36.20 -2.94 0.23
C GLN A 59 -35.53 -4.05 -0.61
N LYS A 60 -35.88 -5.32 -0.36
CA LYS A 60 -35.42 -6.47 -1.16
C LYS A 60 -35.90 -6.40 -2.61
N GLU A 61 -37.16 -6.02 -2.81
CA GLU A 61 -37.78 -5.88 -4.13
C GLU A 61 -37.22 -4.67 -4.88
N ILE A 62 -36.97 -3.57 -4.16
CA ILE A 62 -36.30 -2.38 -4.70
C ILE A 62 -34.85 -2.71 -5.08
N GLY A 63 -34.13 -3.47 -4.26
CA GLY A 63 -32.80 -3.98 -4.57
C GLY A 63 -32.81 -4.82 -5.85
N ASN A 64 -33.69 -5.81 -5.95
CA ASN A 64 -33.75 -6.67 -7.12
C ASN A 64 -34.13 -5.95 -8.42
N THR A 65 -34.97 -4.91 -8.34
CA THR A 65 -35.41 -4.12 -9.51
C THR A 65 -34.39 -3.07 -9.93
N THR A 66 -33.61 -2.53 -8.99
CA THR A 66 -32.59 -1.51 -9.26
C THR A 66 -31.28 -2.11 -9.78
N MET A 67 -31.04 -3.41 -9.53
CA MET A 67 -29.77 -4.05 -9.86
C MET A 67 -29.65 -4.41 -11.36
N PRO A 68 -28.55 -4.02 -12.03
CA PRO A 68 -28.34 -4.34 -13.44
C PRO A 68 -28.06 -5.82 -13.66
N SER A 69 -28.41 -6.36 -14.83
CA SER A 69 -28.27 -7.79 -15.15
C SER A 69 -26.85 -8.34 -14.99
N TYR A 70 -25.81 -7.53 -15.22
CA TYR A 70 -24.40 -7.89 -15.05
C TYR A 70 -23.93 -8.00 -13.58
N ALA A 71 -24.73 -7.57 -12.60
CA ALA A 71 -24.27 -7.50 -11.20
C ALA A 71 -23.74 -8.85 -10.67
N PRO A 72 -22.62 -8.84 -9.93
CA PRO A 72 -21.99 -10.07 -9.44
C PRO A 72 -22.87 -10.77 -8.39
N ARG A 73 -22.65 -12.08 -8.22
CA ARG A 73 -23.42 -12.94 -7.31
C ARG A 73 -23.48 -12.38 -5.88
N GLN A 74 -22.39 -11.80 -5.39
CA GLN A 74 -22.34 -11.21 -4.05
C GLN A 74 -23.31 -10.04 -3.90
N SER A 75 -23.39 -9.15 -4.89
CA SER A 75 -24.30 -8.01 -4.85
C SER A 75 -25.77 -8.44 -4.93
N ARG A 76 -26.07 -9.51 -5.68
CA ARG A 76 -27.40 -10.14 -5.67
C ARG A 76 -27.73 -10.74 -4.31
N GLN A 77 -26.78 -11.43 -3.68
CA GLN A 77 -26.95 -11.98 -2.33
C GLN A 77 -27.16 -10.91 -1.26
N ILE A 78 -26.52 -9.74 -1.40
CA ILE A 78 -26.75 -8.60 -0.50
C ILE A 78 -28.14 -8.01 -0.75
N ALA A 79 -28.57 -7.84 -2.00
CA ALA A 79 -29.92 -7.36 -2.32
C ALA A 79 -31.01 -8.31 -1.83
N GLU A 80 -30.74 -9.62 -1.85
CA GLU A 80 -31.65 -10.66 -1.36
C GLU A 80 -31.65 -10.84 0.16
N SER A 81 -30.65 -10.27 0.85
CA SER A 81 -30.50 -10.40 2.30
C SER A 81 -31.69 -9.76 3.04
N PRO A 82 -32.13 -10.37 4.17
CA PRO A 82 -33.21 -9.80 4.96
C PRO A 82 -32.81 -8.40 5.45
N THR A 83 -33.79 -7.52 5.55
CA THR A 83 -33.56 -6.18 6.10
C THR A 83 -33.16 -6.29 7.56
N TRP A 84 -32.34 -5.34 8.00
CA TRP A 84 -31.92 -5.27 9.39
C TRP A 84 -33.10 -4.84 10.27
N GLU A 85 -33.59 -5.75 11.12
CA GLU A 85 -34.75 -5.51 12.00
C GLU A 85 -34.38 -4.91 13.36
N GLY A 86 -33.08 -4.69 13.63
CA GLY A 86 -32.58 -4.18 14.92
C GLY A 86 -32.04 -5.26 15.84
N ASP A 87 -32.48 -6.50 15.66
CA ASP A 87 -31.99 -7.67 16.38
C ASP A 87 -30.96 -8.45 15.54
N VAL A 88 -29.88 -8.87 16.18
CA VAL A 88 -28.79 -9.61 15.52
C VAL A 88 -29.32 -11.00 15.12
N SER A 89 -29.25 -11.33 13.84
CA SER A 89 -29.58 -12.68 13.35
C SER A 89 -28.69 -13.73 14.03
N GLY A 90 -29.26 -14.83 14.52
CA GLY A 90 -28.53 -15.91 15.21
C GLY A 90 -27.20 -16.34 14.56
N PRO A 91 -27.09 -16.54 13.23
CA PRO A 91 -25.81 -16.85 12.59
C PRO A 91 -24.75 -15.73 12.71
N ASP A 92 -25.16 -14.45 12.64
CA ASP A 92 -24.25 -13.31 12.83
C ASP A 92 -23.79 -13.20 14.29
N GLN A 93 -24.66 -13.57 15.23
CA GLN A 93 -24.32 -13.61 16.65
C GLN A 93 -23.23 -14.65 16.94
N VAL A 94 -23.30 -15.83 16.32
CA VAL A 94 -22.26 -16.87 16.43
C VAL A 94 -20.91 -16.39 15.87
N VAL A 95 -20.92 -15.60 14.79
CA VAL A 95 -19.70 -15.01 14.22
C VAL A 95 -19.10 -13.97 15.17
N ARG A 96 -19.94 -13.10 15.73
CA ARG A 96 -19.52 -12.11 16.74
C ARG A 96 -18.94 -12.79 17.99
N ASP A 97 -19.62 -13.79 18.53
CA ASP A 97 -19.17 -14.55 19.70
C ASP A 97 -17.83 -15.25 19.45
N LYS A 98 -17.59 -15.72 18.21
CA LYS A 98 -16.28 -16.27 17.82
C LYS A 98 -15.19 -15.20 17.80
N VAL A 99 -15.48 -14.02 17.25
CA VAL A 99 -14.52 -12.90 17.21
C VAL A 99 -14.20 -12.40 18.62
N GLU A 100 -15.21 -12.25 19.47
CA GLU A 100 -15.01 -11.85 20.87
C GLU A 100 -14.24 -12.89 21.69
N LYS A 101 -14.46 -14.20 21.44
CA LYS A 101 -13.67 -15.27 22.05
C LYS A 101 -12.20 -15.27 21.64
N ILE A 102 -11.84 -14.78 20.44
CA ILE A 102 -10.44 -14.68 20.00
C ILE A 102 -9.71 -13.58 20.77
N VAL A 103 -10.36 -12.45 21.05
CA VAL A 103 -9.75 -11.31 21.76
C VAL A 103 -9.52 -11.60 23.25
N ARG A 104 -10.31 -12.49 23.85
CA ARG A 104 -10.29 -12.76 25.30
C ARG A 104 -9.47 -13.98 25.74
N GLN A 105 -8.73 -14.67 24.87
CA GLN A 105 -7.91 -15.78 25.33
C GLN A 105 -6.67 -15.28 26.09
N PRO A 106 -6.43 -15.71 27.35
CA PRO A 106 -5.15 -15.46 28.01
C PRO A 106 -4.05 -16.13 27.16
N LYS A 107 -3.00 -15.37 26.84
CA LYS A 107 -1.86 -15.87 26.04
C LYS A 107 -1.37 -17.18 26.67
N LYS A 108 -1.41 -18.29 25.90
CA LYS A 108 -0.84 -19.56 26.34
C LYS A 108 0.62 -19.33 26.73
N GLU A 109 0.95 -19.58 27.99
CA GLU A 109 2.33 -19.52 28.47
C GLU A 109 3.18 -20.47 27.64
N VAL A 110 4.19 -19.92 26.96
CA VAL A 110 5.15 -20.72 26.22
C VAL A 110 5.91 -21.55 27.25
N LYS A 111 5.82 -22.89 27.17
CA LYS A 111 6.55 -23.78 28.07
C LYS A 111 8.06 -23.60 27.80
N MET A 112 8.69 -22.73 28.58
CA MET A 112 10.12 -22.46 28.45
C MET A 112 10.92 -23.70 28.80
N SER A 113 11.94 -23.99 27.99
CA SER A 113 12.94 -25.04 28.27
C SER A 113 13.57 -24.82 29.64
N PRO A 114 13.89 -25.86 30.42
CA PRO A 114 14.55 -25.72 31.72
C PRO A 114 15.78 -24.80 31.68
N SER A 115 16.61 -24.89 30.64
CA SER A 115 17.77 -24.00 30.44
C SER A 115 17.36 -22.53 30.35
N GLN A 116 16.27 -22.23 29.63
CA GLN A 116 15.75 -20.88 29.47
C GLN A 116 15.09 -20.36 30.76
N ARG A 117 14.52 -21.25 31.58
CA ARG A 117 14.04 -20.90 32.93
C ARG A 117 15.19 -20.55 33.86
N PHE A 118 16.30 -21.28 33.80
CA PHE A 118 17.49 -20.96 34.59
C PHE A 118 18.15 -19.65 34.13
N ALA A 119 18.21 -19.39 32.83
CA ALA A 119 18.71 -18.12 32.29
C ALA A 119 17.86 -16.94 32.78
N THR A 120 16.55 -17.02 32.60
CA THR A 120 15.64 -15.96 33.06
C THR A 120 15.61 -15.78 34.57
N ALA A 121 15.73 -16.86 35.36
CA ALA A 121 15.86 -16.75 36.81
C ALA A 121 17.17 -16.07 37.21
N ARG A 122 18.27 -16.43 36.55
CA ARG A 122 19.59 -15.81 36.79
C ARG A 122 19.58 -14.32 36.44
N GLU A 123 19.01 -13.94 35.30
CA GLU A 123 18.82 -12.54 34.91
C GLU A 123 18.00 -11.78 35.96
N LYS A 124 16.85 -12.32 36.39
CA LYS A 124 16.02 -11.70 37.44
C LYS A 124 16.75 -11.53 38.78
N THR A 125 17.59 -12.49 39.17
CA THR A 125 18.41 -12.35 40.38
C THR A 125 19.51 -11.31 40.24
N LEU A 126 20.06 -11.14 39.03
CA LEU A 126 21.04 -10.09 38.75
C LEU A 126 20.37 -8.73 38.79
N ASP A 127 19.20 -8.57 38.17
CA ASP A 127 18.43 -7.32 38.21
C ASP A 127 18.11 -6.91 39.65
N TYR A 128 17.68 -7.85 40.51
CA TYR A 128 17.41 -7.57 41.92
C TYR A 128 18.67 -7.20 42.72
N LYS A 129 19.82 -7.78 42.35
CA LYS A 129 21.10 -7.46 43.00
C LYS A 129 21.63 -6.10 42.56
N ILE A 130 21.49 -5.76 41.29
CA ILE A 130 21.84 -4.45 40.72
C ILE A 130 20.97 -3.35 41.35
N ASP A 131 19.65 -3.58 41.46
CA ASP A 131 18.71 -2.64 42.10
C ASP A 131 19.02 -2.44 43.59
N LYS A 132 19.52 -3.48 44.29
CA LYS A 132 19.95 -3.38 45.69
C LYS A 132 21.28 -2.62 45.86
N GLU A 133 22.16 -2.66 44.86
CA GLU A 133 23.48 -2.01 44.91
C GLU A 133 23.44 -0.55 44.42
N SER A 134 22.40 -0.11 43.71
CA SER A 134 22.25 1.29 43.29
C SER A 134 21.57 2.14 44.37
N GLU A 135 22.32 3.03 45.04
CA GLU A 135 21.79 4.02 45.99
C GLU A 135 21.15 5.24 45.29
N GLY A 136 20.17 4.99 44.40
CA GLY A 136 19.30 6.01 43.82
C GLY A 136 17.84 5.80 44.24
N PRO A 137 16.94 6.80 44.08
CA PRO A 137 15.51 6.54 44.20
C PRO A 137 15.18 5.35 43.30
N SER A 138 14.46 4.39 43.86
CA SER A 138 14.35 3.07 43.24
C SER A 138 13.92 3.24 41.80
N PHE A 139 14.46 2.43 40.89
CA PHE A 139 14.03 2.46 39.49
C PHE A 139 12.49 2.34 39.39
N ARG A 140 11.87 1.70 40.38
CA ARG A 140 10.42 1.61 40.57
C ARG A 140 9.72 2.93 40.93
N GLU A 141 10.36 3.87 41.60
CA GLU A 141 9.83 5.20 41.91
C GLU A 141 9.94 6.15 40.73
N LEU A 142 11.08 6.16 40.02
CA LEU A 142 11.26 6.94 38.80
C LEU A 142 10.28 6.50 37.70
N TYR A 143 10.04 5.20 37.58
CA TYR A 143 8.98 4.68 36.71
C TYR A 143 7.59 4.82 37.34
N GLY A 144 7.50 4.87 38.67
CA GLY A 144 6.26 5.09 39.42
C GLY A 144 5.66 6.46 39.12
N GLU A 145 6.46 7.52 39.08
CA GLU A 145 6.01 8.86 38.65
C GLU A 145 5.68 8.91 37.15
N ARG A 146 6.39 8.12 36.33
CA ARG A 146 6.10 7.95 34.90
C ARG A 146 4.82 7.17 34.62
N PHE A 147 4.32 6.38 35.57
CA PHE A 147 3.13 5.53 35.41
C PHE A 147 1.95 5.92 36.31
N SER A 148 2.14 6.79 37.32
CA SER A 148 1.05 7.32 38.16
C SER A 148 0.22 8.37 37.42
N LEU A 149 0.81 9.05 36.43
CA LEU A 149 0.07 9.77 35.39
C LEU A 149 -0.33 8.78 34.30
N GLY A 150 -1.48 8.16 34.51
CA GLY A 150 -2.00 7.00 33.77
C GLY A 150 -1.71 6.97 32.27
N GLY A 151 -0.91 5.99 31.86
CA GLY A 151 -0.87 5.50 30.49
C GLY A 151 0.54 5.29 29.97
N GLY A 152 0.90 4.03 29.77
CA GLY A 152 2.17 3.64 29.15
C GLY A 152 2.41 4.38 27.83
N THR A 153 3.68 4.44 27.47
CA THR A 153 4.30 5.30 26.43
C THR A 153 3.86 5.02 25.00
N SER A 154 2.71 4.37 24.81
CA SER A 154 2.19 3.87 23.54
C SER A 154 0.78 4.36 23.21
N THR A 155 0.10 5.09 24.09
CA THR A 155 -1.19 5.72 23.77
C THR A 155 -0.98 7.14 23.26
N LEU A 156 -1.73 7.52 22.21
CA LEU A 156 -1.65 8.85 21.60
C LEU A 156 -1.86 9.97 22.63
N ALA A 157 -2.76 9.78 23.60
CA ALA A 157 -3.00 10.73 24.68
C ALA A 157 -1.83 10.89 25.66
N SER A 158 -1.03 9.83 25.88
CA SER A 158 0.18 9.89 26.72
C SER A 158 1.34 10.58 25.99
N ILE A 159 1.44 10.39 24.67
CA ILE A 159 2.37 11.15 23.83
C ILE A 159 1.96 12.62 23.78
N ASP A 160 0.66 12.91 23.73
CA ASP A 160 0.13 14.28 23.68
C ASP A 160 0.32 15.03 25.00
N SER A 161 0.08 14.40 26.15
CA SER A 161 0.36 15.02 27.46
C SER A 161 1.86 15.24 27.69
N LEU A 162 2.70 14.27 27.32
CA LEU A 162 4.16 14.41 27.41
C LEU A 162 4.71 15.45 26.43
N ALA A 163 4.15 15.52 25.22
CA ALA A 163 4.50 16.55 24.25
C ALA A 163 4.09 17.94 24.78
N SER A 164 2.88 18.07 25.32
CA SER A 164 2.38 19.32 25.90
C SER A 164 3.26 19.79 27.07
N GLN A 165 3.63 18.90 27.99
CA GLN A 165 4.55 19.21 29.09
C GLN A 165 5.93 19.65 28.57
N LYS A 166 6.48 18.95 27.57
CA LYS A 166 7.76 19.36 26.94
C LYS A 166 7.67 20.69 26.21
N ILE A 167 6.51 21.01 25.62
CA ILE A 167 6.26 22.30 24.98
C ILE A 167 6.22 23.39 26.05
N GLU A 168 5.51 23.18 27.16
CA GLU A 168 5.45 24.13 28.29
C GLU A 168 6.83 24.37 28.91
N ASP A 169 7.61 23.32 29.17
CA ASP A 169 8.98 23.43 29.68
C ASP A 169 9.89 24.21 28.71
N ALA A 170 9.74 23.98 27.40
CA ALA A 170 10.50 24.69 26.38
C ALA A 170 10.05 26.16 26.19
N ILE A 171 8.77 26.46 26.40
CA ILE A 171 8.23 27.83 26.46
C ILE A 171 8.77 28.55 27.70
N ALA A 172 8.77 27.89 28.85
CA ALA A 172 9.31 28.43 30.11
C ALA A 172 10.81 28.73 30.00
N GLN A 173 11.56 27.87 29.30
CA GLN A 173 12.98 28.09 28.97
C GLN A 173 13.20 29.17 27.88
N GLY A 174 12.14 29.71 27.28
CA GLY A 174 12.23 30.75 26.26
C GLY A 174 12.75 30.27 24.90
N LYS A 175 12.85 28.95 24.67
CA LYS A 175 13.41 28.38 23.43
C LYS A 175 12.59 28.71 22.18
N PHE A 176 11.32 29.08 22.35
CA PHE A 176 10.45 29.53 21.25
C PHE A 176 10.66 30.99 20.83
N LYS A 177 11.42 31.79 21.61
CA LYS A 177 11.62 33.21 21.30
C LYS A 177 12.56 33.42 20.11
N ASP A 178 13.56 32.56 19.95
CA ASP A 178 14.59 32.65 18.91
C ASP A 178 14.53 31.47 17.93
N LEU A 179 13.32 31.09 17.49
CA LEU A 179 13.17 30.05 16.48
C LEU A 179 13.56 30.60 15.10
N PRO A 180 14.54 29.99 14.39
CA PRO A 180 14.76 30.31 12.99
C PRO A 180 13.48 29.97 12.23
N ARG A 181 12.96 30.94 11.49
CA ARG A 181 11.77 30.73 10.65
C ARG A 181 12.10 29.59 9.66
N GLY A 182 11.16 28.67 9.45
CA GLY A 182 11.37 27.53 8.57
C GLY A 182 11.94 27.95 7.21
N GLN A 183 12.89 27.19 6.69
CA GLN A 183 13.46 27.46 5.36
C GLN A 183 12.33 27.55 4.34
N LYS A 184 12.36 28.62 3.53
CA LYS A 184 11.40 28.78 2.44
C LYS A 184 11.53 27.56 1.54
N LEU A 185 10.45 26.80 1.39
CA LEU A 185 10.41 25.74 0.39
C LEU A 185 10.72 26.38 -0.97
N GLU A 186 11.83 25.97 -1.57
CA GLU A 186 12.14 26.34 -2.93
C GLU A 186 11.14 25.63 -3.83
N PHE A 187 10.16 26.37 -4.30
CA PHE A 187 9.36 25.91 -5.42
C PHE A 187 10.28 25.98 -6.64
N PRO A 188 10.58 24.85 -7.29
CA PRO A 188 11.35 24.90 -8.53
C PRO A 188 10.57 25.79 -9.49
N GLN A 189 11.18 26.89 -9.92
CA GLN A 189 10.57 27.72 -10.95
C GLN A 189 10.43 26.88 -12.21
N ASN A 190 9.28 26.98 -12.87
CA ASN A 190 9.05 26.33 -14.15
C ASN A 190 10.18 26.73 -15.10
N GLU A 191 11.02 25.77 -15.51
CA GLU A 191 12.07 25.99 -16.52
C GLU A 191 11.48 26.51 -17.85
N ALA A 192 10.18 26.27 -18.06
CA ALA A 192 9.38 26.74 -19.17
C ALA A 192 8.32 27.76 -18.68
N PRO A 193 8.50 29.07 -18.93
CA PRO A 193 7.55 30.13 -18.54
C PRO A 193 6.15 30.00 -19.17
N TRP A 194 6.01 29.19 -20.22
CA TRP A 194 4.75 28.95 -20.93
C TRP A 194 3.91 27.81 -20.36
N VAL A 195 4.43 27.04 -19.41
CA VAL A 195 3.66 26.00 -18.72
C VAL A 195 3.06 26.62 -17.47
N ASP A 196 1.76 26.45 -17.28
CA ASP A 196 1.08 26.98 -16.09
C ASP A 196 1.65 26.35 -14.81
N GLN A 197 1.65 27.10 -13.71
CA GLN A 197 2.17 26.64 -12.42
C GLN A 197 1.42 25.38 -11.94
N THR A 198 0.11 25.33 -12.20
CA THR A 198 -0.74 24.17 -11.89
C THR A 198 -0.33 22.93 -12.68
N GLU A 199 -0.15 23.07 -14.00
CA GLU A 199 0.25 21.97 -14.90
C GLU A 199 1.62 21.40 -14.53
N TYR A 200 2.56 22.27 -14.20
CA TYR A 200 3.88 21.88 -13.76
C TYR A 200 3.83 21.06 -12.46
N PHE A 201 3.12 21.56 -11.43
CA PHE A 201 2.99 20.83 -10.17
C PHE A 201 2.24 19.52 -10.34
N LEU A 202 1.20 19.49 -11.18
CA LEU A 202 0.45 18.27 -11.46
C LEU A 202 1.36 17.22 -12.13
N ASN A 203 2.17 17.62 -13.11
CA ASN A 203 3.17 16.74 -13.73
C ASN A 203 4.23 16.28 -12.71
N GLN A 204 4.65 17.14 -11.80
CA GLN A 204 5.61 16.78 -10.74
C GLN A 204 4.98 15.83 -9.70
N MET A 205 3.70 16.00 -9.34
CA MET A 205 2.97 15.10 -8.45
C MET A 205 2.78 13.73 -9.09
N ILE A 206 2.40 13.68 -10.37
CA ILE A 206 2.30 12.43 -11.14
C ILE A 206 3.65 11.69 -11.15
N LYS A 207 4.75 12.41 -11.44
CA LYS A 207 6.11 11.86 -11.41
C LYS A 207 6.50 11.36 -10.02
N LYS A 208 6.19 12.12 -8.95
CA LYS A 208 6.50 11.74 -7.55
C LYS A 208 5.68 10.55 -7.06
N GLN A 209 4.42 10.45 -7.47
CA GLN A 209 3.55 9.33 -7.15
C GLN A 209 3.87 8.07 -7.98
N GLY A 210 4.71 8.20 -9.01
CA GLY A 210 5.06 7.12 -9.92
C GLY A 210 3.89 6.62 -10.77
N ALA A 211 2.79 7.38 -10.81
CA ALA A 211 1.61 7.02 -11.60
C ALA A 211 1.88 7.36 -13.07
N ALA A 212 2.05 6.36 -13.92
CA ALA A 212 2.13 6.59 -15.34
C ALA A 212 0.72 6.85 -15.89
N PRO A 213 0.55 7.79 -16.84
CA PRO A 213 -0.69 7.88 -17.60
C PRO A 213 -1.10 6.51 -18.17
N PRO A 214 -2.39 6.19 -18.24
CA PRO A 214 -2.86 4.85 -18.61
C PRO A 214 -2.37 4.39 -19.99
N TRP A 215 -2.18 5.31 -20.94
CA TRP A 215 -1.62 4.98 -22.25
C TRP A 215 -0.11 4.66 -22.18
N ILE A 216 0.66 5.23 -21.24
CA ILE A 216 2.07 4.91 -21.02
C ILE A 216 2.23 3.52 -20.41
N GLU A 217 1.35 3.13 -19.48
CA GLU A 217 1.34 1.75 -18.96
C GLU A 217 1.07 0.75 -20.10
N LYS A 218 0.05 1.02 -20.93
CA LYS A 218 -0.22 0.22 -22.13
C LYS A 218 0.91 0.25 -23.14
N GLN A 219 1.63 1.38 -23.26
CA GLN A 219 2.80 1.49 -24.12
C GLN A 219 3.88 0.49 -23.67
N GLY A 220 4.13 0.40 -22.36
CA GLY A 220 5.04 -0.55 -21.76
C GLY A 220 4.65 -1.99 -22.08
N GLN A 221 3.37 -2.32 -21.87
CA GLN A 221 2.83 -3.65 -22.18
C GLN A 221 2.99 -4.01 -23.66
N VAL A 222 2.56 -3.14 -24.57
CA VAL A 222 2.65 -3.37 -26.02
C VAL A 222 4.11 -3.53 -26.46
N ASN A 223 5.03 -2.70 -25.94
CA ASN A 223 6.45 -2.84 -26.26
C ASN A 223 7.02 -4.18 -25.76
N PHE A 224 6.64 -4.60 -24.55
CA PHE A 224 7.05 -5.87 -23.99
C PHE A 224 6.53 -7.04 -24.84
N ASP A 225 5.25 -7.03 -25.21
CA ASP A 225 4.65 -8.09 -26.03
C ASP A 225 5.31 -8.21 -27.41
N ILE A 226 5.64 -7.07 -28.04
CA ILE A 226 6.37 -7.03 -29.31
C ILE A 226 7.78 -7.63 -29.14
N ASP A 227 8.49 -7.25 -28.08
CA ASP A 227 9.83 -7.75 -27.82
C ASP A 227 9.83 -9.25 -27.52
N GLN A 228 8.87 -9.73 -26.72
CA GLN A 228 8.68 -11.16 -26.47
C GLN A 228 8.36 -11.92 -27.75
N PHE A 229 7.47 -11.39 -28.60
CA PHE A 229 7.15 -12.00 -29.88
C PHE A 229 8.37 -12.12 -30.78
N ARG A 230 9.17 -11.05 -30.92
CA ARG A 230 10.42 -11.05 -31.71
C ARG A 230 11.44 -12.04 -31.15
N LYS A 231 11.63 -12.07 -29.83
CA LYS A 231 12.53 -13.02 -29.16
C LYS A 231 12.10 -14.45 -29.41
N ASN A 232 10.80 -14.75 -29.27
CA ASN A 232 10.23 -16.08 -29.51
C ASN A 232 10.39 -16.50 -30.96
N LEU A 233 10.20 -15.58 -31.91
CA LEU A 233 10.31 -15.87 -33.33
C LEU A 233 11.76 -16.23 -33.70
N VAL A 234 12.72 -15.44 -33.22
CA VAL A 234 14.16 -15.74 -33.37
C VAL A 234 14.52 -17.07 -32.71
N GLN A 235 14.10 -17.29 -31.46
CA GLN A 235 14.43 -18.51 -30.71
C GLN A 235 13.89 -19.75 -31.40
N ARG A 236 12.61 -19.76 -31.80
CA ARG A 236 11.99 -20.89 -32.50
C ARG A 236 12.67 -21.20 -33.82
N TRP A 237 13.09 -20.18 -34.57
CA TRP A 237 13.84 -20.39 -35.80
C TRP A 237 15.22 -20.99 -35.53
N VAL A 238 15.94 -20.48 -34.52
CA VAL A 238 17.24 -21.05 -34.10
C VAL A 238 17.07 -22.51 -33.65
N ASP A 239 16.04 -22.82 -32.87
CA ASP A 239 15.74 -24.18 -32.41
C ASP A 239 15.42 -25.10 -33.59
N HIS A 240 14.61 -24.63 -34.54
CA HIS A 240 14.29 -25.37 -35.77
C HIS A 240 15.55 -25.70 -36.58
N VAL A 241 16.41 -24.71 -36.82
CA VAL A 241 17.67 -24.88 -37.56
C VAL A 241 18.62 -25.82 -36.82
N SER A 242 18.75 -25.67 -35.50
CA SER A 242 19.61 -26.53 -34.67
C SER A 242 19.14 -28.00 -34.69
N THR A 243 17.82 -28.22 -34.67
CA THR A 243 17.21 -29.55 -34.76
C THR A 243 17.43 -30.17 -36.14
N LYS A 244 17.16 -29.41 -37.21
CA LYS A 244 17.38 -29.85 -38.60
C LYS A 244 18.83 -30.25 -38.85
N THR A 245 19.79 -29.53 -38.24
CA THR A 245 21.24 -29.75 -38.43
C THR A 245 21.88 -30.67 -37.39
N GLY A 246 21.10 -31.19 -36.44
CA GLY A 246 21.62 -32.02 -35.34
C GLY A 246 22.30 -33.32 -35.78
N HIS A 247 21.94 -33.85 -36.96
CA HIS A 247 22.49 -35.10 -37.51
C HIS A 247 23.91 -34.97 -38.08
N VAL A 248 24.41 -33.75 -38.25
CA VAL A 248 25.61 -33.42 -39.02
C VAL A 248 26.83 -33.45 -38.07
N LYS A 249 27.86 -34.27 -38.32
CA LYS A 249 28.99 -34.53 -37.37
C LYS A 249 30.24 -33.63 -37.50
N GLY A 250 30.53 -32.78 -36.51
CA GLY A 250 31.55 -31.71 -36.62
C GLY A 250 30.96 -30.31 -36.36
N LEU A 251 31.75 -29.32 -35.96
CA LEU A 251 31.20 -28.00 -35.62
C LEU A 251 31.04 -27.10 -36.86
N ASP A 252 32.08 -26.99 -37.66
CA ASP A 252 32.15 -25.98 -38.74
C ASP A 252 31.19 -26.30 -39.89
N HIS A 253 31.05 -27.57 -40.24
CA HIS A 253 30.15 -28.01 -41.30
C HIS A 253 28.68 -27.95 -40.86
N ARG A 254 28.37 -28.16 -39.56
CA ARG A 254 27.04 -27.89 -38.96
C ARG A 254 26.67 -26.43 -39.12
N ILE A 255 27.58 -25.52 -38.75
CA ILE A 255 27.36 -24.08 -38.87
C ILE A 255 27.13 -23.69 -40.33
N LYS A 256 27.98 -24.20 -41.24
CA LYS A 256 27.84 -23.93 -42.68
C LYS A 256 26.49 -24.41 -43.23
N GLN A 257 26.05 -25.61 -42.85
CA GLN A 257 24.77 -26.14 -43.28
C GLN A 257 23.59 -25.38 -42.65
N ALA A 258 23.69 -25.01 -41.38
CA ALA A 258 22.68 -24.23 -40.67
C ALA A 258 22.41 -22.87 -41.33
N LEU A 259 23.45 -22.21 -41.83
CA LEU A 259 23.31 -20.94 -42.55
C LEU A 259 22.67 -21.10 -43.94
N SER A 260 22.72 -22.29 -44.53
CA SER A 260 22.11 -22.61 -45.84
C SER A 260 20.66 -23.11 -45.77
N VAL A 261 20.08 -23.27 -44.58
CA VAL A 261 18.71 -23.79 -44.43
C VAL A 261 17.70 -22.78 -44.98
N SER A 262 16.82 -23.24 -45.87
CA SER A 262 15.73 -22.45 -46.44
C SER A 262 14.54 -22.35 -45.47
N PRO A 263 13.93 -21.15 -45.30
CA PRO A 263 12.83 -20.95 -44.35
C PRO A 263 11.45 -21.46 -44.78
N SER A 264 11.25 -21.81 -46.06
CA SER A 264 9.92 -22.06 -46.64
C SER A 264 9.10 -23.15 -45.94
N GLU A 265 9.74 -24.22 -45.48
CA GLU A 265 9.05 -25.32 -44.80
C GLU A 265 8.57 -24.92 -43.39
N TRP A 266 9.42 -24.21 -42.65
CA TRP A 266 9.12 -23.73 -41.31
C TRP A 266 8.00 -22.69 -41.31
N GLU A 267 8.03 -21.79 -42.30
CA GLU A 267 6.97 -20.80 -42.48
C GLU A 267 5.61 -21.46 -42.69
N LYS A 268 5.51 -22.48 -43.55
CA LYS A 268 4.27 -23.21 -43.78
C LYS A 268 3.74 -23.86 -42.50
N GLN A 269 4.62 -24.47 -41.71
CA GLN A 269 4.26 -25.13 -40.46
C GLN A 269 3.81 -24.14 -39.37
N SER A 270 4.46 -22.96 -39.30
CA SER A 270 4.26 -22.00 -38.22
C SER A 270 3.32 -20.85 -38.58
N LYS A 271 2.88 -20.76 -39.85
CA LYS A 271 2.08 -19.65 -40.40
C LYS A 271 0.86 -19.30 -39.56
N THR A 272 0.04 -20.30 -39.25
CA THR A 272 -1.22 -20.12 -38.51
C THR A 272 -0.98 -19.51 -37.13
N PHE A 273 0.05 -19.98 -36.42
CA PHE A 273 0.43 -19.46 -35.12
C PHE A 273 0.90 -18.00 -35.21
N HIS A 274 1.73 -17.68 -36.22
CA HIS A 274 2.26 -16.33 -36.38
C HIS A 274 1.20 -15.32 -36.81
N GLU A 275 0.27 -15.72 -37.69
CA GLU A 275 -0.86 -14.89 -38.11
C GLU A 275 -1.76 -14.53 -36.92
N VAL A 276 -2.11 -15.52 -36.08
CA VAL A 276 -2.91 -15.28 -34.86
C VAL A 276 -2.15 -14.38 -33.86
N SER A 277 -0.86 -14.63 -33.66
CA SER A 277 -0.04 -13.84 -32.74
C SER A 277 0.06 -12.37 -33.17
N ILE A 278 0.26 -12.11 -34.46
CA ILE A 278 0.28 -10.75 -35.00
C ILE A 278 -1.11 -10.10 -34.96
N GLY A 279 -2.17 -10.86 -35.22
CA GLY A 279 -3.55 -10.37 -35.05
C GLY A 279 -3.81 -9.87 -33.62
N ASN A 280 -3.34 -10.61 -32.62
CA ASN A 280 -3.44 -10.22 -31.21
C ASN A 280 -2.60 -8.96 -30.89
N LEU A 281 -1.36 -8.91 -31.36
CA LEU A 281 -0.49 -7.74 -31.19
C LEU A 281 -1.07 -6.49 -31.86
N ASN A 282 -1.57 -6.62 -33.08
CA ASN A 282 -2.21 -5.52 -33.81
C ASN A 282 -3.50 -5.04 -33.12
N SER A 283 -4.25 -5.95 -32.51
CA SER A 283 -5.41 -5.60 -31.67
C SER A 283 -4.99 -4.82 -30.41
N ALA A 284 -3.90 -5.23 -29.75
CA ALA A 284 -3.34 -4.51 -28.60
C ALA A 284 -2.81 -3.12 -29.00
N ILE A 285 -2.10 -3.03 -30.13
CA ILE A 285 -1.63 -1.77 -30.72
C ILE A 285 -2.82 -0.85 -31.04
N ARG A 286 -3.91 -1.38 -31.60
CA ARG A 286 -5.13 -0.60 -31.85
C ARG A 286 -5.70 -0.04 -30.54
N GLY A 287 -5.79 -0.85 -29.50
CA GLY A 287 -6.26 -0.44 -28.17
C GLY A 287 -5.38 0.65 -27.55
N TYR A 288 -4.06 0.57 -27.74
CA TYR A 288 -3.10 1.60 -27.34
C TYR A 288 -3.27 2.89 -28.16
N ASN A 289 -3.36 2.80 -29.48
CA ASN A 289 -3.47 3.95 -30.38
C ASN A 289 -4.73 4.80 -30.16
N LEU A 290 -5.81 4.17 -29.69
CA LEU A 290 -7.04 4.88 -29.30
C LEU A 290 -6.84 5.79 -28.09
N GLN A 291 -5.92 5.43 -27.18
CA GLN A 291 -5.64 6.18 -25.95
C GLN A 291 -4.44 7.13 -26.10
N ALA A 292 -3.54 6.82 -27.02
CA ALA A 292 -2.30 7.56 -27.21
C ALA A 292 -2.51 8.87 -28.01
N PRO A 293 -1.80 9.95 -27.63
CA PRO A 293 -1.73 11.16 -28.44
C PRO A 293 -1.09 10.85 -29.80
N ALA A 294 -1.39 11.67 -30.82
CA ALA A 294 -0.98 11.42 -32.20
C ALA A 294 0.53 11.18 -32.38
N SER A 295 1.37 11.88 -31.61
CA SER A 295 2.83 11.73 -31.62
C SER A 295 3.33 10.37 -31.12
N ALA A 296 2.56 9.68 -30.26
CA ALA A 296 2.97 8.43 -29.62
C ALA A 296 2.32 7.18 -30.23
N ARG A 297 1.48 7.33 -31.25
CA ARG A 297 0.80 6.20 -31.92
C ARG A 297 1.81 5.29 -32.62
N LYS A 298 1.52 3.99 -32.66
CA LYS A 298 2.35 2.95 -33.29
C LYS A 298 1.71 2.41 -34.57
N GLY A 299 2.54 2.07 -35.55
CA GLY A 299 2.10 1.35 -36.75
C GLY A 299 1.75 -0.11 -36.44
N TYR A 300 0.91 -0.70 -37.29
CA TYR A 300 0.65 -2.14 -37.23
C TYR A 300 1.85 -2.95 -37.71
N LEU A 301 1.98 -4.17 -37.19
CA LEU A 301 3.04 -5.10 -37.53
C LEU A 301 2.62 -5.92 -38.75
N ASP A 302 3.57 -6.10 -39.68
CA ASP A 302 3.45 -7.01 -40.81
C ASP A 302 4.28 -8.27 -40.57
N LEU A 303 3.70 -9.43 -40.87
CA LEU A 303 4.31 -10.73 -40.63
C LEU A 303 5.60 -10.91 -41.42
N ARG A 304 5.58 -10.51 -42.70
CA ARG A 304 6.75 -10.70 -43.58
C ARG A 304 7.95 -9.93 -43.07
N GLN A 305 7.74 -8.66 -42.69
CA GLN A 305 8.81 -7.83 -42.16
C GLN A 305 9.39 -8.36 -40.84
N GLU A 306 8.53 -8.86 -39.94
CA GLU A 306 9.00 -9.44 -38.67
C GLU A 306 9.77 -10.75 -38.88
N LEU A 307 9.37 -11.58 -39.85
CA LEU A 307 10.12 -12.79 -40.24
C LEU A 307 11.50 -12.44 -40.83
N ASP A 308 11.56 -11.50 -41.77
CA ASP A 308 12.82 -11.05 -42.39
C ASP A 308 13.79 -10.48 -41.35
N ASN A 309 13.28 -9.65 -40.43
CA ASN A 309 14.05 -9.11 -39.33
C ASN A 309 14.60 -10.20 -38.41
N ALA A 310 13.77 -11.20 -38.10
CA ALA A 310 14.20 -12.30 -37.27
C ALA A 310 15.24 -13.19 -37.95
N TYR A 311 15.12 -13.45 -39.26
CA TYR A 311 16.15 -14.19 -39.99
C TYR A 311 17.48 -13.46 -40.00
N ARG A 312 17.46 -12.13 -40.13
CA ARG A 312 18.68 -11.32 -40.03
C ARG A 312 19.34 -11.48 -38.66
N ILE A 313 18.58 -11.35 -37.58
CA ILE A 313 19.10 -11.48 -36.20
C ILE A 313 19.54 -12.93 -35.91
N ALA A 314 18.82 -13.91 -36.43
CA ALA A 314 19.10 -15.31 -36.17
C ALA A 314 20.39 -15.78 -36.84
N LYS A 315 20.73 -15.27 -38.03
CA LYS A 315 22.01 -15.57 -38.70
C LYS A 315 23.21 -15.35 -37.76
N ASP A 316 23.18 -14.28 -36.98
CA ASP A 316 24.24 -13.96 -36.00
C ASP A 316 24.20 -14.85 -34.75
N ARG A 317 23.03 -15.36 -34.38
CA ARG A 317 22.82 -16.20 -33.18
C ARG A 317 23.04 -17.68 -33.41
N ILE A 318 22.78 -18.19 -34.62
CA ILE A 318 22.87 -19.62 -34.97
C ILE A 318 24.25 -20.22 -34.63
N PRO A 319 25.40 -19.61 -34.99
CA PRO A 319 26.71 -20.17 -34.67
C PRO A 319 26.92 -20.34 -33.16
N LYS A 320 26.52 -19.33 -32.37
CA LYS A 320 26.62 -19.35 -30.91
C LYS A 320 25.70 -20.42 -30.30
N ALA A 321 24.48 -20.55 -30.83
CA ALA A 321 23.54 -21.56 -30.37
C ALA A 321 24.03 -22.99 -30.63
N ILE A 322 24.60 -23.26 -31.80
CA ILE A 322 25.18 -24.57 -32.14
C ILE A 322 26.40 -24.86 -31.26
N GLN A 323 27.27 -23.87 -31.04
CA GLN A 323 28.41 -24.02 -30.12
C GLN A 323 27.94 -24.37 -28.70
N ASN A 324 26.92 -23.68 -28.18
CA ASN A 324 26.34 -23.98 -26.88
C ASN A 324 25.65 -25.35 -26.82
N HIS A 325 25.09 -25.83 -27.93
CA HIS A 325 24.49 -27.17 -27.97
C HIS A 325 25.55 -28.28 -27.98
N VAL A 326 26.73 -28.04 -28.57
CA VAL A 326 27.86 -28.97 -28.54
C VAL A 326 28.56 -28.93 -27.18
N ASN A 327 28.84 -27.72 -26.70
CA ASN A 327 29.50 -27.45 -25.44
C ASN A 327 28.55 -26.64 -24.55
N PRO A 328 27.67 -27.30 -23.77
CA PRO A 328 26.76 -26.59 -22.90
C PRO A 328 27.58 -25.71 -21.94
N PRO A 329 27.28 -24.40 -21.86
CA PRO A 329 27.94 -23.54 -20.91
C PRO A 329 27.69 -24.11 -19.51
N GLN A 330 28.76 -24.21 -18.70
CA GLN A 330 28.61 -24.66 -17.32
C GLN A 330 27.60 -23.74 -16.62
N PRO A 331 26.69 -24.29 -15.79
CA PRO A 331 25.75 -23.47 -15.06
C PRO A 331 26.54 -22.48 -14.22
N VAL A 332 26.46 -21.20 -14.58
CA VAL A 332 27.07 -20.13 -13.80
C VAL A 332 26.39 -20.18 -12.44
N ALA A 333 27.10 -20.67 -11.43
CA ALA A 333 26.61 -20.74 -10.07
C ALA A 333 26.19 -19.32 -9.69
N GLN A 334 24.87 -19.08 -9.65
CA GLN A 334 24.33 -17.82 -9.19
C GLN A 334 24.83 -17.66 -7.77
N LYS A 335 25.71 -16.66 -7.56
CA LYS A 335 26.15 -16.30 -6.21
C LYS A 335 24.88 -15.92 -5.46
N ARG A 336 24.39 -16.86 -4.64
CA ARG A 336 23.32 -16.61 -3.70
C ARG A 336 23.79 -15.47 -2.81
N HIS A 337 23.23 -14.28 -2.98
CA HIS A 337 23.48 -13.12 -2.12
C HIS A 337 22.89 -13.31 -0.70
N HIS A 338 22.71 -14.55 -0.25
CA HIS A 338 22.11 -14.90 1.04
C HIS A 338 23.20 -15.37 2.01
N THR A 339 24.22 -14.55 2.26
CA THR A 339 25.11 -14.59 3.45
C THR A 339 26.07 -13.39 3.42
N ALA A 340 25.53 -12.17 3.29
CA ALA A 340 26.32 -10.99 3.65
C ALA A 340 26.43 -10.95 5.20
N LYS A 341 27.47 -11.59 5.74
CA LYS A 341 27.82 -11.56 7.17
C LYS A 341 28.36 -10.20 7.66
N HIS A 342 28.46 -9.22 6.78
CA HIS A 342 29.00 -7.89 7.07
C HIS A 342 28.13 -6.80 6.45
N MET A 343 27.01 -6.47 7.09
CA MET A 343 26.33 -5.17 6.88
C MET A 343 26.43 -4.24 8.09
N TYR A 344 27.06 -4.70 9.18
CA TYR A 344 27.50 -3.84 10.27
C TYR A 344 29.03 -3.92 10.34
N GLN A 345 29.69 -2.81 10.04
CA GLN A 345 31.05 -2.56 10.51
C GLN A 345 30.87 -2.11 11.95
N GLU A 346 31.08 -2.98 12.94
CA GLU A 346 31.02 -2.58 14.34
C GLU A 346 32.18 -1.59 14.61
N ASP A 347 31.85 -0.44 15.19
CA ASP A 347 32.83 0.58 15.57
C ASP A 347 33.87 -0.03 16.53
N PRO A 348 35.19 0.08 16.24
CA PRO A 348 36.25 -0.58 17.02
C PRO A 348 36.42 -0.05 18.44
N SER A 349 35.65 0.98 18.83
CA SER A 349 35.66 1.56 20.17
C SER A 349 34.55 1.05 21.08
N ASN A 350 33.70 0.12 20.63
CA ASN A 350 32.61 -0.40 21.46
C ASN A 350 32.58 -1.93 21.56
N TYR A 351 32.64 -2.38 22.81
CA TYR A 351 32.38 -3.71 23.35
C TYR A 351 33.49 -4.79 23.32
N TYR A 352 33.90 -5.16 24.54
CA TYR A 352 34.59 -6.41 24.84
C TYR A 352 33.73 -7.60 24.41
N GLY A 353 34.11 -8.25 23.31
CA GLY A 353 33.31 -9.30 22.68
C GLY A 353 33.51 -10.67 23.32
N PHE A 354 32.60 -11.60 23.03
CA PHE A 354 32.66 -13.00 23.49
C PHE A 354 33.97 -13.70 23.09
N VAL A 355 34.58 -13.29 21.97
CA VAL A 355 35.87 -13.79 21.50
C VAL A 355 37.02 -13.36 22.42
N ASP A 356 36.98 -12.12 22.93
CA ASP A 356 37.98 -11.62 23.88
C ASP A 356 37.77 -12.24 25.26
N LEU A 357 36.51 -12.46 25.67
CA LEU A 357 36.16 -13.20 26.88
C LEU A 357 36.69 -14.65 26.85
N CYS A 358 36.60 -15.34 25.71
CA CYS A 358 37.17 -16.68 25.55
C CYS A 358 38.72 -16.67 25.55
N LYS A 359 39.36 -15.67 24.94
CA LYS A 359 40.83 -15.53 24.96
C LYS A 359 41.36 -15.29 26.36
N ASP A 360 40.66 -14.50 27.17
CA ASP A 360 41.07 -14.19 28.55
C ASP A 360 40.87 -15.39 29.50
N LEU A 361 39.81 -16.17 29.28
CA LEU A 361 39.58 -17.44 30.01
C LEU A 361 40.65 -18.49 29.73
N LEU A 362 41.21 -18.51 28.52
CA LEU A 362 42.32 -19.39 28.14
C LEU A 362 43.68 -18.91 28.67
N LYS A 363 43.88 -17.60 28.83
CA LYS A 363 45.10 -17.04 29.43
C LYS A 363 45.22 -17.26 30.93
N ARG A 364 44.11 -17.40 31.67
CA ARG A 364 44.10 -17.64 33.13
C ARG A 364 44.52 -19.05 33.57
N LYS A 365 44.81 -19.97 32.63
CA LYS A 365 45.21 -21.36 32.92
C LYS A 365 46.72 -21.64 32.79
N LYS A 366 47.57 -20.62 32.87
CA LYS A 366 49.02 -20.78 33.05
C LYS A 366 49.49 -20.16 34.34
#